data_AF-A0A2V6JA05-F1
#
_entry.id   AF-A0A2V6JA05-F1
#
_cell.length_a   1.000
_cell.length_b   1.000
_cell.length_c   1.000
_cell.angle_alpha   90.00
_cell.angle_beta   90.00
_cell.angle_gamma   90.00
#
_symmetry.space_group_name_H-M   'P 1'
#
loop_
_entity.id
_entity.type
_entity.pdbx_description
1 polymer ?
#
loop_
_entity_poly.entity_id
_entity_poly.type
_entity_poly.pdbx_seq_one_letter_code
_entity_poly.pdbx_strand_id
1 'polypeptide(L)' 'MDSMEKLAGAVASAQVDLNPHQVDAALFAFRSPLSKGALLADEVGLGKTIDAGLVFSQKWAERKRRVLIILPSNLGKQ' A
#
# COMPACT_ATOMS: atom_id res chain seq x y z
N MET A 1 -6.01 0.93 17.32
CA MET A 1 -4.80 1.36 16.62
C MET A 1 -5.23 2.24 15.48
N ASP A 2 -4.88 3.52 15.56
CA ASP A 2 -5.28 4.53 14.60
C ASP A 2 -4.63 4.27 13.21
N SER A 3 -5.25 4.72 12.13
CA SER A 3 -4.71 4.52 10.77
C SER A 3 -3.36 5.22 10.59
N MET A 4 -3.10 6.31 11.32
CA MET A 4 -1.80 6.98 11.31
C MET A 4 -0.71 6.15 12.00
N GLU A 5 -1.01 5.50 13.12
CA GLU A 5 -0.06 4.61 13.80
C GLU A 5 0.34 3.43 12.92
N LYS A 6 -0.64 2.89 12.18
CA LYS A 6 -0.40 1.85 11.18
C LYS A 6 0.53 2.33 10.07
N LEU A 7 0.25 3.51 9.53
CA LEU A 7 1.07 4.05 8.46
C LEU A 7 2.50 4.38 8.92
N ALA A 8 2.68 4.91 10.13
CA ALA A 8 3.99 5.25 10.68
C ALA A 8 4.96 4.06 10.66
N GLY A 9 4.48 2.85 10.99
CA GLY A 9 5.28 1.63 10.92
C GLY A 9 5.69 1.25 9.50
N ALA A 10 4.76 1.34 8.55
CA ALA A 10 5.04 1.03 7.14
C ALA A 10 6.00 2.05 6.51
N VAL A 11 5.81 3.34 6.80
CA VAL A 11 6.67 4.44 6.32
C VAL A 11 8.08 4.32 6.90
N ALA A 12 8.22 4.06 8.20
CA ALA A 12 9.53 3.88 8.83
C ALA A 12 10.32 2.68 8.27
N SER A 13 9.62 1.68 7.71
CA SER A 13 10.23 0.51 7.06
C SER A 13 10.52 0.70 5.57
N ALA A 14 10.01 1.76 4.94
CA ALA A 14 10.18 1.98 3.52
C ALA A 14 11.62 2.38 3.21
N GLN A 15 12.26 1.71 2.25
CA GLN A 15 13.59 2.10 1.75
C GLN A 15 13.54 3.19 0.67
N VAL A 16 12.39 3.83 0.50
CA VAL A 16 12.12 4.81 -0.55
C VAL A 16 11.57 6.09 0.08
N ASP A 17 11.94 7.23 -0.47
CA ASP A 17 11.34 8.51 -0.11
C ASP A 17 9.89 8.53 -0.61
N LEU A 18 8.96 8.75 0.31
CA LEU A 18 7.54 8.77 0.01
C LEU A 18 7.06 10.18 -0.29
N ASN A 19 6.29 10.30 -1.37
CA ASN A 19 5.59 11.55 -1.68
C ASN A 19 4.30 11.68 -0.86
N PRO A 20 3.84 12.92 -0.56
CA PRO A 20 2.64 13.14 0.25
C PRO A 20 1.38 12.40 -0.26
N HIS A 21 1.17 12.32 -1.58
CA HIS A 21 0.01 11.62 -2.13
C HIS A 21 0.02 10.11 -1.86
N GLN A 22 1.19 9.50 -1.68
CA GLN A 22 1.34 8.07 -1.40
C GLN A 22 0.91 7.74 0.04
N VAL A 23 1.16 8.67 0.96
CA VAL A 23 0.67 8.62 2.34
C VAL A 23 -0.86 8.66 2.35
N ASP A 24 -1.46 9.56 1.57
CA ASP A 24 -2.92 9.68 1.43
C ASP A 24 -3.55 8.43 0.80
N ALA A 25 -2.93 7.87 -0.24
CA ALA A 25 -3.38 6.63 -0.89
C ALA A 25 -3.37 5.44 0.08
N ALA A 26 -2.31 5.30 0.88
CA ALA A 26 -2.22 4.26 1.90
C ALA A 26 -3.27 4.45 3.01
N LEU A 27 -3.47 5.68 3.49
CA LEU A 27 -4.53 5.99 4.46
C LEU A 27 -5.91 5.67 3.90
N PHE A 28 -6.18 6.01 2.64
CA PHE A 28 -7.43 5.67 1.96
C PHE A 28 -7.65 4.15 1.92
N ALA A 29 -6.64 3.38 1.52
CA ALA A 29 -6.72 1.93 1.47
C ALA A 29 -6.92 1.29 2.86
N PHE A 30 -6.31 1.85 3.92
CA PHE A 30 -6.51 1.38 5.29
C PHE A 30 -7.86 1.76 5.89
N ARG A 31 -8.35 2.94 5.53
CA ARG A 31 -9.62 3.50 5.96
C ARG A 31 -10.79 3.04 5.13
N SER A 32 -10.64 2.14 4.17
CA SER A 32 -11.76 1.53 3.43
C SER A 32 -12.34 0.36 4.22
N PRO A 33 -13.31 0.56 5.14
CA PRO A 33 -13.81 -0.47 6.04
C PRO A 33 -15.16 -1.01 5.50
N LEU A 34 -15.71 -0.38 4.45
CA LEU A 34 -17.09 -0.53 3.95
C LEU A 34 -17.16 -1.18 2.58
N SER A 35 -16.05 -1.20 1.83
CA SER A 35 -15.93 -1.90 0.56
C SER A 35 -14.85 -2.98 0.72
N LYS A 36 -15.07 -4.16 0.17
CA LYS A 36 -14.20 -5.35 0.36
C LYS A 36 -12.81 -5.20 -0.29
N GLY A 37 -12.33 -3.98 -0.51
CA GLY A 37 -11.08 -3.61 -1.17
C GLY A 37 -10.96 -2.09 -1.37
N ALA A 38 -9.88 -1.67 -2.02
CA ALA A 38 -9.66 -0.29 -2.47
C ALA A 38 -9.14 -0.34 -3.92
N LEU A 39 -9.53 0.63 -4.74
CA LEU A 39 -9.02 0.81 -6.10
C LEU A 39 -8.13 2.07 -6.12
N LEU A 40 -6.84 1.87 -6.40
CA LEU A 40 -5.88 2.97 -6.58
C LEU A 40 -5.78 3.27 -8.08
N ALA A 41 -6.23 4.45 -8.49
CA ALA A 41 -6.43 4.80 -9.90
C ALA A 41 -5.92 6.20 -10.25
N ASP A 42 -4.77 6.59 -9.71
CA ASP A 42 -4.13 7.88 -10.07
C ASP A 42 -3.55 7.83 -11.51
N GLU A 43 -2.87 8.87 -11.94
CA GLU A 43 -2.14 8.91 -13.22
C GLU A 43 -0.99 7.87 -13.31
N VAL A 44 -0.60 7.54 -14.55
CA VAL A 44 0.53 6.65 -14.84
C VAL A 44 1.83 7.29 -14.36
N GLY A 45 2.70 6.49 -13.71
CA GLY A 45 3.99 6.96 -13.20
C GLY A 45 3.97 7.55 -11.80
N LEU A 46 2.79 7.76 -11.18
CA LEU A 46 2.67 8.32 -9.82
C LEU A 46 3.04 7.35 -8.68
N GLY A 47 3.41 6.10 -9.00
CA GLY A 47 3.94 5.17 -8.01
C GLY A 47 2.92 4.26 -7.33
N LYS A 48 1.88 3.80 -8.03
CA LYS A 48 0.86 2.87 -7.49
C LYS A 48 1.44 1.59 -6.89
N THR A 49 2.57 1.12 -7.43
CA THR A 49 3.29 -0.03 -6.89
C THR A 49 3.85 0.27 -5.50
N ILE A 50 4.34 1.49 -5.27
CA ILE A 50 4.81 1.95 -3.96
C ILE A 50 3.63 2.01 -2.99
N ASP A 51 2.50 2.58 -3.42
CA ASP A 51 1.27 2.67 -2.60
C ASP A 51 0.76 1.28 -2.18
N ALA A 52 0.70 0.35 -3.13
CA ALA A 52 0.34 -1.04 -2.86
C ALA A 52 1.36 -1.74 -1.92
N GLY A 53 2.65 -1.42 -2.07
CA GLY A 53 3.73 -1.89 -1.21
C GLY A 53 3.59 -1.41 0.23
N LEU A 54 3.20 -0.15 0.46
CA LEU A 54 2.91 0.38 1.80
C LEU A 54 1.74 -0.36 2.45
N VAL A 55 0.67 -0.58 1.69
CA VAL A 55 -0.49 -1.33 2.17
C VAL A 55 -0.10 -2.76 2.54
N PHE A 56 0.72 -3.40 1.70
CA PHE A 56 1.25 -4.75 1.95
C PHE A 56 2.13 -4.80 3.20
N SER A 57 3.13 -3.91 3.32
CA SER A 57 4.06 -3.85 4.46
C SER A 57 3.28 -3.75 5.77
N GLN A 58 2.24 -2.91 5.80
CA GLN A 58 1.41 -2.79 6.99
C GLN A 58 0.64 -4.07 7.32
N LYS A 59 0.02 -4.73 6.33
CA LYS A 59 -0.65 -6.03 6.56
C LYS A 59 0.35 -7.08 7.04
N TRP A 60 1.58 -7.05 6.53
CA TRP A 60 2.65 -7.95 6.93
C TRP A 60 3.09 -7.74 8.39
N ALA A 61 3.20 -6.47 8.82
CA ALA A 61 3.45 -6.07 10.21
C ALA A 61 2.31 -6.51 11.15
N GLU A 62 1.06 -6.46 10.69
CA GLU A 62 -0.12 -7.03 11.37
C GLU A 62 -0.17 -8.58 11.32
N ARG A 63 0.89 -9.24 10.83
CA ARG A 63 0.99 -10.71 10.60
C ARG A 63 -0.10 -11.31 9.71
N LYS A 64 -0.70 -10.54 8.80
CA LYS A 64 -1.64 -11.05 7.80
C LYS A 64 -0.86 -11.63 6.62
N ARG A 65 -0.57 -12.93 6.68
CA ARG A 65 0.32 -13.64 5.73
C ARG A 65 -0.38 -14.29 4.53
N ARG A 66 -1.72 -14.26 4.48
CA ARG A 66 -2.48 -14.72 3.31
C ARG A 66 -2.64 -13.56 2.33
N VAL A 67 -1.68 -13.43 1.42
CA VAL A 67 -1.66 -12.38 0.39
C VAL A 67 -1.55 -13.03 -0.98
N LEU A 68 -2.38 -12.57 -1.92
CA LEU A 68 -2.33 -12.94 -3.34
C LEU A 68 -2.02 -11.68 -4.14
N ILE A 69 -0.92 -11.70 -4.88
CA ILE A 69 -0.56 -10.64 -5.82
C ILE A 69 -0.80 -11.20 -7.23
N ILE A 70 -1.66 -10.54 -7.99
CA ILE A 70 -1.93 -10.87 -9.39
C ILE A 70 -1.35 -9.75 -10.23
N LEU A 71 -0.51 -10.11 -11.19
CA LEU A 71 0.08 -9.18 -12.13
C LEU A 71 0.14 -9.82 -13.53
N PRO A 72 0.13 -9.01 -14.60
CA PRO A 72 0.44 -9.48 -15.94
C PRO A 72 1.84 -10.14 -16.00
N SER A 73 2.01 -11.14 -16.86
CA SER A 73 3.24 -11.95 -16.96
C SER A 73 4.49 -11.15 -17.31
N ASN A 74 4.34 -10.00 -17.96
CA ASN A 74 5.44 -9.12 -18.35
C ASN A 74 6.04 -8.29 -17.19
N LEU A 75 5.36 -8.20 -16.03
CA LEU A 75 5.78 -7.38 -14.88
C LEU A 75 6.47 -8.20 -13.77
N GLY A 76 6.60 -9.52 -13.93
CA GLY A 76 7.13 -10.42 -12.89
C GLY A 76 8.65 -10.41 -12.69
N LYS A 77 9.40 -9.57 -13.42
CA LYS A 77 10.87 -9.51 -13.38
C LYS A 77 11.44 -8.12 -13.10
N GLN A 78 10.60 -7.15 -12.71
CA GLN A 78 11.04 -5.78 -12.44
C GLN A 78 11.65 -5.62 -11.05
#